data_AF-A0A1X7IID0-F1
#
_entry.id   AF-A0A1X7IID0-F1
#
_cell.length_a   1.000
_cell.length_b   1.000
_cell.length_c   1.000
_cell.angle_alpha   90.00
_cell.angle_beta   90.00
_cell.angle_gamma   90.00
#
_symmetry.space_group_name_H-M   'P 1'
#
loop_
_entity.id
_entity.type
_entity.pdbx_description
1 polymer ?
#
loop_
_entity_poly.entity_id
_entity_poly.type
_entity_poly.pdbx_seq_one_letter_code
_entity_poly.pdbx_strand_id
1 'polypeptide(L)' 'MDRTDLLKRIRRDGLGIVDGFLPLGARADLEGVIRDGRHEVDSDAYLMFVSIRALLRNDGMASCDSDREAGQIMALLNA' A
#
# COMPACT_ATOMS: atom_id res chain seq x y z
N MET A 1 -4.59 -14.68 3.43
CA MET A 1 -4.13 -14.70 2.02
C MET A 1 -2.61 -14.93 1.98
N ASP A 2 -2.07 -15.74 1.06
CA ASP A 2 -0.61 -15.87 0.92
C ASP A 2 -0.02 -14.70 0.10
N ARG A 3 1.23 -14.33 0.40
CA ARG A 3 1.97 -13.26 -0.28
C ARG A 3 2.03 -13.47 -1.80
N THR A 4 2.22 -14.71 -2.24
CA THR A 4 2.34 -15.04 -3.67
C THR A 4 1.05 -14.74 -4.42
N ASP A 5 -0.09 -15.02 -3.79
CA ASP A 5 -1.41 -14.76 -4.38
C ASP A 5 -1.71 -13.26 -4.43
N LEU A 6 -1.32 -12.54 -3.37
CA LEU A 6 -1.45 -11.08 -3.34
C LEU A 6 -0.58 -10.41 -4.42
N LEU A 7 0.66 -10.84 -4.60
CA LEU A 7 1.54 -10.36 -5.67
C LEU A 7 0.94 -10.61 -7.06
N LYS A 8 0.41 -11.82 -7.31
CA LYS A 8 -0.28 -12.12 -8.59
C LYS A 8 -1.49 -11.22 -8.80
N ARG A 9 -2.25 -10.95 -7.74
CA ARG A 9 -3.42 -10.07 -7.80
C ARG A 9 -3.02 -8.63 -8.11
N ILE A 10 -2.03 -8.07 -7.42
CA ILE A 10 -1.54 -6.70 -7.66
C ILE A 10 -0.97 -6.56 -9.07
N ARG A 11 -0.21 -7.55 -9.56
CA ARG A 11 0.32 -7.54 -10.93
C ARG A 11 -0.77 -7.61 -12.01
N ARG A 12 -1.92 -8.23 -11.69
CA ARG A 12 -3.07 -8.33 -12.60
C ARG A 12 -3.97 -7.09 -12.54
N ASP A 13 -4.19 -6.55 -11.34
CA ASP A 13 -5.16 -5.49 -11.07
C ASP A 13 -4.74 -4.64 -9.86
N GLY A 14 -3.64 -3.88 -10.04
CA GLY A 14 -3.12 -3.00 -8.99
C GLY A 14 -4.05 -1.83 -8.69
N LEU A 15 -4.71 -1.30 -9.73
CA LEU A 15 -5.70 -0.22 -9.58
C LEU A 15 -6.90 -0.66 -8.73
N GLY A 16 -7.44 -1.86 -8.97
CA GLY A 16 -8.53 -2.40 -8.15
C GLY A 16 -8.16 -2.64 -6.69
N ILE A 17 -6.87 -2.84 -6.37
CA ILE A 17 -6.40 -2.87 -4.98
C ILE A 17 -6.47 -1.48 -4.35
N VAL A 18 -6.02 -0.44 -5.06
CA VAL A 18 -6.10 0.93 -4.56
C VAL A 18 -7.57 1.35 -4.42
N ASP A 19 -8.39 1.19 -5.45
CA ASP A 19 -9.80 1.60 -5.41
C ASP A 19 -10.61 0.86 -4.35
N GLY A 20 -10.29 -0.40 -4.07
CA GLY A 20 -11.01 -1.22 -3.09
C GLY A 20 -10.55 -1.06 -1.64
N PHE A 21 -9.30 -0.65 -1.41
CA PHE A 21 -8.68 -0.68 -0.08
C PHE A 21 -8.01 0.64 0.35
N LEU A 22 -8.04 1.67 -0.48
CA LEU A 22 -7.48 2.98 -0.12
C LEU A 22 -8.25 3.59 1.07
N PRO A 23 -7.59 3.87 2.20
CA PRO A 23 -8.24 4.52 3.34
C PRO A 23 -8.74 5.93 2.98
N LEU A 24 -9.91 6.32 3.50
CA LEU A 24 -10.56 7.61 3.23
C LEU A 24 -9.66 8.84 3.50
N GLY A 25 -8.67 8.74 4.39
CA GLY A 25 -7.73 9.82 4.72
C GLY A 25 -6.40 9.79 3.94
N ALA A 26 -6.07 8.71 3.23
CA ALA A 26 -4.73 8.49 2.71
C ALA A 26 -4.27 9.56 1.70
N ARG A 27 -5.20 10.15 0.93
CA ARG A 27 -4.87 11.24 0.00
C ARG A 27 -4.57 12.54 0.74
N ALA A 28 -5.32 12.85 1.79
CA ALA A 28 -5.07 14.03 2.62
C ALA A 28 -3.74 13.89 3.38
N ASP A 29 -3.43 12.69 3.85
CA ASP A 29 -2.15 12.37 4.49
C ASP A 29 -0.98 12.58 3.51
N LEU A 30 -1.11 12.07 2.27
CA LEU A 30 -0.13 12.27 1.21
C LEU A 30 0.07 13.75 0.86
N GLU A 31 -1.01 14.52 0.73
CA GLU A 31 -0.93 15.96 0.51
C GLU A 31 -0.18 16.68 1.63
N GLY A 32 -0.37 16.25 2.89
CA GLY A 32 0.39 16.76 4.03
C GLY A 32 1.89 16.50 3.88
N VAL A 33 2.27 15.26 3.54
CA VAL A 33 3.68 14.88 3.33
C VAL A 33 4.32 15.67 2.19
N ILE A 34 3.61 15.82 1.06
CA ILE A 34 4.08 16.60 -0.09
C ILE A 34 4.24 18.08 0.30
N ARG A 35 3.26 18.64 1.00
CA ARG A 35 3.26 20.05 1.43
C ARG A 35 4.39 20.36 2.41
N ASP A 36 4.71 19.43 3.30
CA ASP A 36 5.82 19.59 4.22
C ASP A 36 7.17 19.69 3.48
N GLY A 37 7.23 19.27 2.21
CA GLY A 37 8.36 19.50 1.29
C GLY A 37 9.67 18.84 1.72
N ARG A 38 9.63 18.01 2.76
CA ARG A 38 10.83 17.37 3.34
C ARG A 38 11.27 16.16 2.52
N HIS A 39 10.35 15.54 1.78
CA HIS A 39 10.58 14.27 1.09
C HIS A 39 9.96 14.30 -0.31
N GLU A 40 10.72 13.84 -1.31
CA GLU A 40 10.16 13.44 -2.60
C GLU A 40 9.47 12.08 -2.41
N VAL A 41 8.18 12.02 -2.72
CA VAL A 41 7.36 10.83 -2.55
C VAL A 41 6.68 10.50 -3.87
N ASP A 42 6.88 9.29 -4.36
CA ASP A 42 6.07 8.71 -5.42
C ASP A 42 4.65 8.49 -4.88
N SER A 43 3.71 9.26 -5.43
CA SER A 43 2.31 9.27 -4.98
C SER A 43 1.63 7.92 -5.22
N ASP A 44 1.91 7.28 -6.36
CA ASP A 44 1.28 6.00 -6.70
C ASP A 44 1.85 4.88 -5.83
N ALA A 45 3.17 4.89 -5.57
CA ALA A 45 3.80 3.96 -4.66
C ALA A 45 3.26 4.10 -3.22
N TYR A 46 3.05 5.34 -2.76
CA TYR A 46 2.46 5.61 -1.45
C TYR A 46 1.04 5.05 -1.36
N LEU A 47 0.17 5.37 -2.33
CA LEU A 47 -1.22 4.93 -2.34
C LEU A 47 -1.33 3.40 -2.44
N MET A 48 -0.46 2.76 -3.24
CA MET A 48 -0.37 1.31 -3.32
C MET A 48 0.03 0.70 -1.97
N PHE A 49 1.08 1.23 -1.33
CA PHE A 49 1.55 0.75 -0.03
C PHE A 49 0.46 0.81 1.04
N VAL A 50 -0.21 1.96 1.20
CA VAL A 50 -1.25 2.11 2.24
C VAL A 50 -2.49 1.23 1.96
N SER A 51 -2.79 0.97 0.69
CA SER A 51 -3.90 0.08 0.28
C SER A 51 -3.57 -1.39 0.57
N ILE A 52 -2.35 -1.84 0.27
CA ILE A 52 -1.87 -3.18 0.62
C ILE A 52 -1.87 -3.36 2.14
N ARG A 53 -1.35 -2.39 2.88
CA ARG A 53 -1.36 -2.38 4.35
C ARG A 53 -2.78 -2.51 4.90
N ALA A 54 -3.74 -1.76 4.36
CA ALA A 54 -5.14 -1.82 4.78
C ALA A 54 -5.78 -3.18 4.46
N LEU A 55 -5.52 -3.74 3.27
CA LEU A 55 -5.95 -5.09 2.90
C LEU A 55 -5.42 -6.15 3.88
N LEU A 56 -4.13 -6.11 4.21
CA LEU A 56 -3.52 -7.07 5.14
C LEU A 56 -4.13 -6.97 6.55
N ARG A 57 -4.41 -5.75 7.02
CA ARG A 57 -5.12 -5.54 8.29
C ARG A 57 -6.54 -6.08 8.25
N ASN A 58 -7.25 -5.88 7.14
CA ASN A 58 -8.59 -6.45 6.95
C ASN A 58 -8.59 -7.99 6.93
N ASP A 59 -7.50 -8.62 6.49
CA ASP A 59 -7.29 -10.06 6.54
C ASP A 59 -6.84 -10.57 7.93
N GLY A 60 -6.83 -9.69 8.94
CA GLY A 60 -6.54 -10.04 10.34
C GLY A 60 -5.08 -9.87 10.77
N MET A 61 -4.21 -9.30 9.93
CA MET A 61 -2.82 -9.06 10.28
C MET A 61 -2.67 -7.88 11.24
N ALA A 62 -1.83 -8.05 12.27
CA ALA A 62 -1.54 -6.98 13.23
C ALA A 62 -0.84 -5.79 12.55
N SER A 63 -0.98 -4.60 13.13
CA SER A 63 -0.49 -3.35 12.52
C SER A 63 0.99 -3.41 12.13
N CYS A 64 1.90 -3.78 13.04
CA CYS A 64 3.34 -3.80 12.75
C CYS A 64 3.70 -4.84 11.68
N ASP A 65 3.04 -6.00 11.69
CA ASP A 65 3.28 -7.06 10.71
C ASP A 65 2.77 -6.65 9.33
N SER A 66 1.61 -5.96 9.27
CA SER A 66 1.04 -5.46 8.02
C SER A 66 1.93 -4.43 7.33
N ASP A 67 2.59 -3.57 8.11
CA ASP A 67 3.49 -2.54 7.59
C ASP A 67 4.76 -3.19 7.00
N ARG A 68 5.31 -4.16 7.73
CA ARG A 68 6.48 -4.92 7.28
C ARG A 68 6.19 -5.74 6.02
N GLU A 69 5.05 -6.41 5.97
CA GLU A 69 4.67 -7.26 4.85
C GLU A 69 4.32 -6.42 3.61
N ALA A 70 3.60 -5.30 3.78
CA ALA A 70 3.36 -4.35 2.69
C ALA A 70 4.68 -3.83 2.09
N GLY A 71 5.68 -3.51 2.93
CA GLY A 71 7.01 -3.11 2.47
C GLY A 71 7.72 -4.19 1.65
N GLN A 72 7.64 -5.46 2.07
CA GLN A 72 8.21 -6.57 1.30
C GLN A 72 7.51 -6.76 -0.05
N ILE A 73 6.19 -6.64 -0.09
CA ILE A 73 5.42 -6.73 -1.33
C ILE A 73 5.82 -5.60 -2.29
N MET A 74 5.94 -4.36 -1.80
CA MET A 74 6.40 -3.22 -2.61
C MET A 74 7.80 -3.44 -3.18
N ALA A 75 8.73 -3.97 -2.38
CA ALA A 75 10.07 -4.30 -2.86
C ALA A 75 10.07 -5.37 -3.96
N LEU A 76 9.20 -6.37 -3.86
CA LEU A 76 9.04 -7.45 -4.86
C LEU A 76 8.28 -7.01 -6.13
N LEU A 77 7.56 -5.89 -6.09
CA LEU A 77 6.93 -5.30 -7.26
C LEU A 77 7.91 -4.45 -8.08
N ASN A 78 8.93 -3.89 -7.42
CA ASN A 78 9.96 -3.04 -8.02
C ASN A 78 11.26 -3.80 -8.39
N ALA A 79 11.31 -5.11 -8.15
CA ALA A 79 12.42 -5.99 -8.51
C ALA A 79 12.27 -6.56 -9.92
#